data_AF-A0A7X3VRJ1-F1
#
_entry.id   AF-A0A7X3VRJ1-F1
#
_cell.length_a   1.000
_cell.length_b   1.000
_cell.length_c   1.000
_cell.angle_alpha   90.00
_cell.angle_beta   90.00
_cell.angle_gamma   90.00
#
_symmetry.space_group_name_H-M   'P 1'
#
loop_
_entity.id
_entity.type
_entity.pdbx_description
1 polymer ?
#
loop_
_entity_poly.entity_id
_entity_poly.type
_entity_poly.pdbx_seq_one_letter_code
_entity_poly.pdbx_strand_id
1 'polypeptide(L)'
;MNTLSNWFPAEPDLETVCQAYSDPIYALSQAEVPAIILRNAYSPTQCQGLINRFTNMGLMRDEADINSADKRSRIDIGTSLGNRGGDKAKFLAHAKATEHLFNFLFDGFDNPVDLIYNSLTALSPGKEVKVAREPDGARY
;
A
#
# COMPACT_ATOMS: atom_id res chain seq x y z
N MET A 1 -3.29 -24.91 32.87
CA MET A 1 -2.67 -23.58 32.93
C MET A 1 -3.00 -22.89 31.62
N ASN A 2 -3.75 -21.80 31.66
CA ASN A 2 -4.16 -21.06 30.46
C ASN A 2 -2.96 -20.22 30.03
N THR A 3 -2.14 -20.72 29.10
CA THR A 3 -1.09 -19.90 28.49
C THR A 3 -1.81 -18.86 27.63
N LEU A 4 -1.84 -17.60 28.10
CA LEU A 4 -2.15 -16.46 27.26
C LEU A 4 -1.25 -16.58 26.02
N SER A 5 -1.84 -16.94 24.87
CA SER A 5 -1.10 -16.90 23.63
C SER A 5 -0.79 -15.44 23.38
N ASN A 6 0.49 -15.08 23.44
CA ASN A 6 1.01 -13.76 23.08
C ASN A 6 0.87 -13.57 21.56
N TRP A 7 -0.37 -13.45 21.09
CA TRP A 7 -0.73 -13.23 19.69
C TRP A 7 -0.58 -11.73 19.39
N PHE A 8 0.68 -11.29 19.34
CA PHE A 8 1.08 -9.92 19.07
C PHE A 8 1.62 -9.80 17.64
N PRO A 9 1.48 -8.62 17.00
CA PRO A 9 2.03 -8.38 15.68
C PRO A 9 3.55 -8.53 15.65
N ALA A 10 4.09 -8.97 14.51
CA ALA A 10 5.52 -8.90 14.23
C ALA A 10 5.90 -7.47 13.84
N GLU A 11 6.81 -6.87 14.60
CA GLU A 11 7.14 -5.44 14.56
C GLU A 11 8.55 -5.26 15.18
N PRO A 12 9.19 -4.06 15.11
CA PRO A 12 8.70 -2.80 14.57
C PRO A 12 9.05 -2.58 13.09
N ASP A 13 10.02 -3.30 12.53
CA ASP A 13 10.59 -3.02 11.22
C ASP A 13 10.90 -4.30 10.42
N LEU A 14 11.27 -4.12 9.15
CA LEU A 14 11.46 -5.21 8.21
C LEU A 14 12.59 -6.16 8.64
N GLU A 15 13.70 -5.59 9.15
CA GLU A 15 14.86 -6.37 9.58
C GLU A 15 14.49 -7.26 10.78
N THR A 16 13.87 -6.69 11.80
CA THR A 16 13.46 -7.42 13.01
C THR A 16 12.47 -8.54 12.66
N VAL A 17 11.51 -8.26 11.76
CA VAL A 17 10.54 -9.26 11.31
C VAL A 17 11.23 -10.41 10.55
N CYS A 18 12.14 -10.10 9.62
CA CYS A 18 12.87 -11.11 8.86
C CYS A 18 13.87 -11.91 9.70
N GLN A 19 14.36 -11.36 10.83
CA GLN A 19 15.17 -12.12 11.79
C GLN A 19 14.34 -13.07 12.64
N ALA A 20 13.09 -12.68 12.98
CA ALA A 20 12.20 -13.48 13.81
C ALA A 20 11.52 -14.62 13.02
N TYR A 21 11.23 -14.41 11.73
CA TYR A 21 10.52 -15.37 10.89
C TYR A 21 11.30 -15.65 9.61
N SER A 22 11.59 -16.93 9.39
CA SER A 22 12.27 -17.38 8.16
C SER A 22 11.41 -17.22 6.90
N ASP A 23 10.08 -17.22 7.03
CA ASP A 23 9.12 -16.88 5.97
C ASP A 23 7.93 -16.10 6.59
N PRO A 24 8.04 -14.76 6.73
CA PRO A 24 7.05 -13.94 7.41
C PRO A 24 5.63 -14.01 6.81
N ILE A 25 5.51 -13.98 5.48
CA ILE A 25 4.19 -14.08 4.82
C ILE A 25 3.58 -15.47 5.04
N TYR A 26 4.38 -16.54 5.00
CA TYR A 26 3.88 -17.86 5.33
C TYR A 26 3.40 -17.94 6.78
N ALA A 27 4.17 -17.43 7.75
CA ALA A 27 3.77 -17.39 9.16
C ALA A 27 2.44 -16.63 9.36
N LEU A 28 2.25 -15.50 8.67
CA LEU A 28 0.98 -14.77 8.66
C LEU A 28 -0.16 -15.62 8.08
N SER A 29 0.08 -16.35 6.99
CA SER A 29 -0.92 -17.23 6.36
C SER A 29 -1.34 -18.40 7.27
N GLN A 30 -0.46 -18.83 8.16
CA GLN A 30 -0.71 -19.90 9.15
C GLN A 30 -1.33 -19.36 10.46
N ALA A 31 -1.61 -18.06 10.53
CA ALA A 31 -2.11 -17.37 11.73
C ALA A 31 -1.19 -17.47 12.96
N GLU A 32 0.11 -17.77 12.75
CA GLU A 32 1.13 -17.77 13.82
C GLU A 32 1.35 -16.36 14.39
N VAL A 33 1.15 -15.35 13.54
CA VAL A 33 1.19 -13.92 13.88
C VAL A 33 -0.09 -13.24 13.36
N PRO A 34 -0.70 -12.30 14.10
CA PRO A 34 -1.93 -11.63 13.67
C PRO A 34 -1.70 -10.62 12.54
N ALA A 35 -0.52 -10.00 12.50
CA ALA A 35 -0.18 -8.94 11.54
C ALA A 35 1.34 -8.69 11.52
N ILE A 36 1.81 -8.10 10.43
CA ILE A 36 3.16 -7.55 10.31
C ILE A 36 3.03 -6.03 10.25
N ILE A 37 3.74 -5.31 11.11
CA ILE A 37 3.70 -3.85 11.19
C ILE A 37 5.11 -3.30 10.97
N LEU A 38 5.29 -2.58 9.87
CA LEU A 38 6.54 -1.89 9.55
C LEU A 38 6.40 -0.40 9.90
N ARG A 39 6.80 -0.05 11.11
CA ARG A 39 6.74 1.31 11.66
C ARG A 39 7.82 2.17 11.00
N ASN A 40 7.46 3.41 10.66
CA ASN A 40 8.35 4.37 10.02
C ASN A 40 9.02 3.84 8.73
N ALA A 41 8.38 2.89 8.03
CA ALA A 41 8.91 2.32 6.79
C ALA A 41 9.07 3.37 5.67
N TYR A 42 8.28 4.44 5.72
CA TYR A 42 8.37 5.57 4.81
C TYR A 42 8.69 6.85 5.59
N SER A 43 9.50 7.73 5.00
CA SER A 43 9.97 8.96 5.65
C SER A 43 8.80 9.88 6.05
N PRO A 44 8.66 10.26 7.34
CA PRO A 44 7.61 11.19 7.77
C PRO A 44 7.65 12.54 7.04
N THR A 45 8.86 13.05 6.72
CA THR A 45 9.01 14.29 5.94
C THR A 45 8.43 14.15 4.54
N GLN A 46 8.63 12.98 3.90
CA GLN A 46 8.07 12.72 2.58
C GLN A 46 6.55 12.49 2.63
N CYS A 47 6.03 11.85 3.69
CA CYS A 47 4.58 11.75 3.92
C CYS A 47 3.91 13.12 3.86
N GLN A 48 4.46 14.12 4.58
CA GLN A 48 3.89 15.46 4.57
C GLN A 48 3.92 16.10 3.18
N GLY A 49 5.02 15.93 2.45
CA GLY A 49 5.14 16.42 1.08
C GLY A 49 4.11 15.79 0.12
N LEU A 50 3.87 14.49 0.24
CA LEU A 50 2.84 13.78 -0.52
C LEU A 50 1.43 14.26 -0.19
N ILE A 51 1.08 14.40 1.08
CA ILE A 51 -0.24 14.92 1.50
C ILE A 51 -0.47 16.32 0.92
N ASN A 52 0.51 17.21 1.02
CA ASN A 52 0.41 18.54 0.42
C ASN A 52 0.19 18.47 -1.09
N ARG A 53 0.90 17.58 -1.79
CA ARG A 53 0.71 17.37 -3.23
C ARG A 53 -0.69 16.86 -3.55
N PHE A 54 -1.22 15.91 -2.78
CA PHE A 54 -2.55 15.35 -3.02
C PHE A 54 -3.64 16.41 -2.85
N THR A 55 -3.50 17.27 -1.83
CA THR A 55 -4.39 18.42 -1.63
C THR A 55 -4.26 19.45 -2.75
N ASN A 56 -3.04 19.84 -3.12
CA ASN A 56 -2.80 20.84 -4.18
C ASN A 56 -3.27 20.40 -5.57
N MET A 57 -3.24 19.09 -5.84
CA MET A 57 -3.77 18.50 -7.07
C MET A 57 -5.28 18.29 -7.03
N GLY A 58 -5.96 18.63 -5.93
CA GLY A 58 -7.40 18.44 -5.74
C GLY A 58 -7.81 16.96 -5.58
N LEU A 59 -6.86 16.07 -5.29
CA LEU A 59 -7.11 14.64 -5.08
C LEU A 59 -7.63 14.36 -3.67
N MET A 60 -7.22 15.18 -2.69
CA MET A 60 -7.71 15.17 -1.31
C MET A 60 -8.21 16.54 -0.91
N ARG A 61 -9.19 16.57 0.00
CA ARG A 61 -9.56 17.82 0.68
C ARG A 61 -8.45 18.22 1.65
N ASP A 62 -8.26 19.52 1.83
CA ASP A 62 -7.52 20.03 2.97
C ASP A 62 -8.33 19.73 4.24
N GLU A 63 -7.71 19.13 5.25
CA GLU A 63 -8.38 18.87 6.52
C GLU A 63 -8.66 20.17 7.28
N ALA A 64 -7.83 21.20 7.09
CA ALA A 64 -7.97 22.49 7.73
C ALA A 64 -9.08 23.34 7.10
N ASP A 65 -9.56 22.99 5.90
CA ASP A 65 -10.69 23.66 5.26
C ASP A 65 -12.04 23.18 5.82
N ILE A 66 -12.45 23.81 6.91
CA ILE A 66 -13.75 23.56 7.57
C ILE A 66 -14.96 23.88 6.68
N ASN A 67 -14.78 24.71 5.65
CA ASN A 67 -15.83 25.15 4.75
C ASN A 67 -15.85 24.37 3.43
N SER A 68 -14.96 23.38 3.25
CA SER A 68 -14.89 22.55 2.06
C SER A 68 -16.26 21.99 1.68
N ALA A 69 -16.64 22.16 0.41
CA ALA A 69 -17.84 21.54 -0.16
C ALA A 69 -17.71 20.01 -0.23
N ASP A 70 -16.48 19.48 -0.29
CA ASP A 70 -16.22 18.05 -0.20
C ASP A 70 -16.36 17.57 1.25
N LYS A 71 -17.39 16.75 1.49
CA LYS A 71 -17.73 16.15 2.78
C LYS A 71 -17.45 14.64 2.85
N ARG A 72 -16.71 14.08 1.89
CA ARG A 72 -16.41 12.64 1.88
C ARG A 72 -15.59 12.25 3.12
N SER A 73 -15.99 11.17 3.78
CA SER A 73 -15.25 10.57 4.91
C SER A 73 -14.12 9.64 4.46
N ARG A 74 -14.15 9.21 3.20
CA ARG A 74 -13.16 8.35 2.56
C ARG A 74 -12.81 8.90 1.19
N ILE A 75 -11.52 8.93 0.90
CA ILE A 75 -10.98 9.34 -0.39
C ILE A 75 -10.12 8.19 -0.92
N ASP A 76 -10.48 7.69 -2.10
CA ASP A 76 -9.70 6.67 -2.79
C ASP A 76 -8.93 7.36 -3.93
N ILE A 77 -7.60 7.31 -3.88
CA ILE A 77 -6.74 7.73 -4.98
C ILE A 77 -6.26 6.48 -5.72
N GLY A 78 -6.63 6.38 -6.99
CA GLY A 78 -6.24 5.28 -7.86
C GLY A 78 -7.39 4.31 -8.21
N THR A 79 -7.03 3.14 -8.73
CA THR A 79 -7.99 2.16 -9.23
C THR A 79 -8.40 1.19 -8.14
N SER A 80 -9.71 1.03 -7.94
CA SER A 80 -10.26 0.04 -7.01
C SER A 80 -10.92 -1.10 -7.78
N LEU A 81 -10.42 -2.32 -7.57
CA LEU A 81 -11.02 -3.53 -8.13
C LEU A 81 -12.43 -3.76 -7.59
N GLY A 82 -12.67 -3.53 -6.29
CA GLY A 82 -13.99 -3.70 -5.69
C GLY A 82 -15.04 -2.73 -6.23
N ASN A 83 -14.64 -1.52 -6.65
CA ASN A 83 -15.57 -0.52 -7.18
C ASN A 83 -15.76 -0.64 -8.70
N ARG A 84 -14.67 -0.87 -9.45
CA ARG A 84 -14.67 -0.82 -10.92
C ARG A 84 -14.63 -2.19 -11.60
N GLY A 85 -14.38 -3.28 -10.87
CA GLY A 85 -14.16 -4.62 -11.40
C GLY A 85 -15.36 -5.25 -12.12
N GLY A 86 -16.56 -4.70 -11.96
CA GLY A 86 -17.75 -5.14 -12.71
C GLY A 86 -17.68 -4.85 -14.22
N ASP A 87 -16.78 -3.97 -14.65
CA ASP A 87 -16.52 -3.68 -16.06
C ASP A 87 -15.00 -3.73 -16.31
N LYS A 88 -14.53 -4.88 -16.81
CA LYS A 88 -13.11 -5.15 -17.03
C LYS A 88 -12.45 -4.08 -17.91
N ALA A 89 -13.09 -3.67 -19.00
CA ALA A 89 -12.50 -2.71 -19.93
C ALA A 89 -12.30 -1.35 -19.27
N LYS A 90 -13.31 -0.86 -18.54
CA LYS A 90 -13.19 0.40 -17.78
C LYS A 90 -12.20 0.29 -16.63
N PHE A 91 -12.15 -0.84 -15.94
CA PHE A 91 -11.18 -1.09 -14.87
C PHE A 91 -9.75 -1.01 -15.39
N LEU A 92 -9.41 -1.75 -16.46
CA LEU A 92 -8.06 -1.75 -17.05
C LEU A 92 -7.68 -0.37 -17.61
N ALA A 93 -8.61 0.32 -18.26
CA ALA A 93 -8.37 1.69 -18.74
C ALA A 93 -8.05 2.65 -17.57
N HIS A 94 -8.77 2.52 -16.46
CA HIS A 94 -8.54 3.33 -15.26
C HIS A 94 -7.24 2.94 -14.53
N ALA A 95 -6.87 1.65 -14.51
CA ALA A 95 -5.60 1.16 -13.97
C ALA A 95 -4.42 1.78 -14.71
N LYS A 96 -4.46 1.80 -16.05
CA LYS A 96 -3.45 2.47 -16.88
C LYS A 96 -3.35 3.97 -16.59
N ALA A 97 -4.49 4.65 -16.42
CA ALA A 97 -4.50 6.07 -16.06
C ALA A 97 -3.93 6.32 -14.65
N THR A 98 -4.19 5.41 -13.70
CA THR A 98 -3.65 5.49 -12.33
C THR A 98 -2.14 5.29 -12.32
N GLU A 99 -1.64 4.29 -13.05
CA GLU A 99 -0.20 4.08 -13.22
C GLU A 99 0.48 5.32 -13.80
N HIS A 100 -0.13 5.93 -14.81
CA HIS A 100 0.39 7.17 -15.38
C HIS A 100 0.37 8.33 -14.36
N LEU A 101 -0.70 8.46 -13.58
CA LEU A 101 -0.80 9.46 -12.51
C LEU A 101 0.31 9.30 -11.48
N PHE A 102 0.63 8.06 -11.07
CA PHE A 102 1.65 7.79 -10.06
C PHE A 102 3.04 8.29 -10.44
N ASN A 103 3.37 8.32 -11.73
CA ASN A 103 4.64 8.89 -12.21
C ASN A 103 4.81 10.36 -11.82
N PHE A 104 3.73 11.14 -11.77
CA PHE A 104 3.76 12.55 -11.35
C PHE A 104 3.49 12.69 -9.86
N LEU A 105 2.62 11.82 -9.34
CA LEU A 105 2.19 11.87 -7.95
C LEU A 105 3.37 11.67 -7.00
N PHE A 106 4.30 10.79 -7.35
CA PHE A 106 5.46 10.45 -6.52
C PHE A 106 6.78 11.04 -7.01
N ASP A 107 6.77 11.88 -8.06
CA ASP A 107 7.98 12.51 -8.59
C ASP A 107 8.72 13.37 -7.54
N GLY A 108 10.03 13.19 -7.42
CA GLY A 108 10.86 13.85 -6.40
C GLY A 108 10.68 13.30 -4.97
N PHE A 109 9.95 12.20 -4.80
CA PHE A 109 9.86 11.42 -3.56
C PHE A 109 10.38 10.00 -3.79
N ASP A 110 10.73 9.30 -2.72
CA ASP A 110 10.89 7.86 -2.78
C ASP A 110 9.55 7.25 -3.21
N ASN A 111 9.55 6.34 -4.17
CA ASN A 111 8.29 5.81 -4.66
C ASN A 111 7.67 4.86 -3.60
N PRO A 112 6.48 5.17 -3.04
CA PRO A 112 5.86 4.31 -2.03
C PRO A 112 5.45 2.95 -2.59
N VAL A 113 5.23 2.84 -3.90
CA VAL A 113 4.97 1.54 -4.55
C VAL A 113 6.22 0.66 -4.46
N ASP A 114 7.39 1.21 -4.75
CA ASP A 114 8.65 0.46 -4.68
C ASP A 114 8.94 0.02 -3.25
N LEU A 115 8.68 0.87 -2.24
CA LEU A 115 8.79 0.49 -0.82
C LEU A 115 7.91 -0.73 -0.49
N ILE A 116 6.65 -0.73 -0.93
CA ILE A 116 5.71 -1.83 -0.68
C ILE A 116 6.22 -3.12 -1.34
N TYR A 117 6.60 -3.07 -2.61
CA TYR A 117 7.05 -4.26 -3.36
C TYR A 117 8.39 -4.80 -2.83
N ASN A 118 9.33 -3.93 -2.46
CA ASN A 118 10.60 -4.33 -1.85
C ASN A 118 10.37 -4.99 -0.49
N SER A 119 9.48 -4.42 0.33
CA SER A 119 9.12 -4.98 1.64
C SER A 119 8.45 -6.35 1.48
N LEU A 120 7.45 -6.48 0.59
CA LEU A 120 6.79 -7.76 0.31
C LEU A 120 7.77 -8.82 -0.21
N THR A 121 8.75 -8.41 -1.03
CA THR A 121 9.79 -9.32 -1.55
C THR A 121 10.66 -9.86 -0.42
N ALA A 122 11.13 -9.00 0.49
CA ALA A 122 11.91 -9.43 1.66
C ALA A 122 11.10 -10.33 2.61
N LEU A 123 9.80 -10.05 2.77
CA LEU A 123 8.89 -10.86 3.60
C LEU A 123 8.48 -12.20 2.97
N SER A 124 8.80 -12.44 1.68
CA SER A 124 8.37 -13.62 0.92
C SER A 124 9.57 -14.38 0.31
N PRO A 125 10.48 -14.92 1.12
CA PRO A 125 11.70 -15.53 0.63
C PRO A 125 11.41 -16.69 -0.34
N GLY A 126 12.16 -16.74 -1.44
CA GLY A 126 11.97 -17.74 -2.50
C GLY A 126 10.71 -17.55 -3.35
N LYS A 127 9.99 -16.42 -3.19
CA LYS A 127 8.87 -16.03 -4.05
C LYS A 127 9.22 -14.78 -4.86
N GLU A 128 8.46 -14.57 -5.92
CA GLU A 128 8.56 -13.37 -6.76
C GLU A 128 7.26 -12.56 -6.61
N VAL A 129 7.38 -11.32 -6.12
CA VAL A 129 6.25 -10.41 -5.96
C VAL A 129 6.01 -9.65 -7.27
N LYS A 130 4.78 -9.67 -7.79
CA LYS A 130 4.43 -9.06 -9.09
C LYS A 130 3.13 -8.28 -9.04
N VAL A 131 3.10 -7.22 -9.84
CA VAL A 131 1.85 -6.58 -10.27
C VAL A 131 1.09 -7.57 -11.15
N ALA A 132 -0.22 -7.69 -10.95
CA ALA A 132 -1.06 -8.56 -11.75
C ALA A 132 -1.09 -8.11 -13.21
N ARG A 133 -1.24 -9.08 -14.12
CA ARG A 133 -1.26 -8.84 -15.56
C ARG A 133 -2.30 -9.70 -16.23
N GLU A 134 -2.96 -9.10 -17.21
CA GLU A 134 -3.76 -9.83 -18.19
C GLU A 134 -2.86 -10.63 -19.15
N PRO A 135 -3.42 -11.64 -19.87
CA PRO A 135 -2.65 -12.42 -20.85
C PRO A 135 -2.01 -11.59 -21.97
N ASP A 136 -2.56 -10.41 -22.28
CA ASP A 136 -2.01 -9.45 -23.25
C ASP A 136 -0.92 -8.54 -22.66
N GLY A 137 -0.61 -8.69 -21.37
CA GLY A 137 0.40 -7.93 -20.64
C GLY A 137 -0.12 -6.66 -19.97
N ALA A 138 -1.41 -6.31 -20.10
CA ALA A 138 -1.97 -5.14 -19.42
C ALA A 138 -1.88 -5.31 -17.89
N ARG A 139 -1.29 -4.31 -17.21
CA ARG A 139 -1.12 -4.29 -15.75
C ARG A 139 -2.36 -3.72 -15.05
N TYR A 140 -2.66 -4.24 -13.87
CA TYR A 140 -3.72 -3.72 -12.99
C TYR A 140 -3.48 -4.00 -11.50
#